data_AF-A0A942UJK0-F1
#
_entry.id   AF-A0A942UJK0-F1
#
_cell.length_a   1.000
_cell.length_b   1.000
_cell.length_c   1.000
_cell.angle_alpha   90.00
_cell.angle_beta   90.00
_cell.angle_gamma   90.00
#
_symmetry.space_group_name_H-M   'P 1'
#
loop_
_entity.id
_entity.type
_entity.pdbx_description
1 polymer ?
#
loop_
_entity_poly.entity_id
_entity_poly.type
_entity_poly.pdbx_seq_one_letter_code
_entity_poly.pdbx_strand_id
1 'polypeptide(L)'
;MRTEVLSPLIAGETVQYHPFSFSLRNGLSDSIVTKVPSKVILLDGIYSSLPILSDVVDLKVLVDVSPDIRRHRHNLRERSKDEEWHLL
;
A
#
# COMPACT_ATOMS: atom_id res chain seq x y z
N MET A 1 -3.65 8.44 5.68
CA MET A 1 -2.40 7.65 5.86
C MET A 1 -1.25 8.43 6.51
N ARG A 2 -0.66 9.48 5.89
CA ARG A 2 0.53 10.16 6.45
C ARG A 2 0.27 10.66 7.88
N THR A 3 -0.73 11.53 8.02
CA THR A 3 -1.13 12.15 9.30
C THR A 3 -1.83 11.17 10.25
N GLU A 4 -2.62 10.25 9.70
CA GLU A 4 -3.47 9.34 10.49
C GLU A 4 -2.75 8.10 11.01
N VAL A 5 -1.67 7.67 10.35
CA VAL A 5 -1.00 6.38 10.64
C VAL A 5 0.50 6.56 10.81
N LEU A 6 1.20 7.13 9.82
CA LEU A 6 2.66 7.19 9.85
C LEU A 6 3.19 8.16 10.92
N SER A 7 2.69 9.40 10.94
CA SER A 7 3.15 10.40 11.91
C SER A 7 2.95 9.96 13.37
N PRO A 8 1.80 9.42 13.79
CA PRO A 8 1.64 8.93 15.17
C PRO A 8 2.51 7.72 15.48
N LEU A 9 2.65 6.75 14.55
CA LEU A 9 3.53 5.59 14.77
C LEU A 9 4.99 6.01 14.95
N ILE A 10 5.46 6.99 14.18
CA ILE A 10 6.81 7.57 14.31
C ILE A 10 6.96 8.31 15.65
N ALA A 11 5.89 8.96 16.13
CA ALA A 11 5.86 9.62 17.43
C ALA A 11 5.77 8.65 18.62
N GLY A 12 5.68 7.34 18.39
CA GLY A 12 5.56 6.35 19.46
C GLY A 12 4.12 6.12 19.94
N GLU A 13 3.12 6.51 19.15
CA GLU A 13 1.71 6.33 19.46
C GLU A 13 1.13 5.07 18.80
N THR A 14 0.20 4.40 19.49
CA THR A 14 -0.58 3.30 18.92
C THR A 14 -1.71 3.88 18.06
N VAL A 15 -1.89 3.35 16.86
CA VAL A 15 -2.92 3.82 15.92
C VAL A 15 -3.96 2.76 15.64
N GLN A 16 -5.18 3.22 15.36
CA GLN A 16 -6.30 2.41 14.91
C GLN A 16 -6.87 3.01 13.63
N TYR A 17 -7.11 2.18 12.62
CA TYR A 17 -7.69 2.61 11.35
C TYR A 17 -8.48 1.50 10.67
N HIS A 18 -9.39 1.90 9.78
CA HIS A 18 -10.10 0.99 8.89
C HIS A 18 -9.26 0.74 7.62
N PRO A 19 -8.84 -0.51 7.34
CA PRO A 19 -8.05 -0.81 6.15
C PRO A 19 -8.92 -0.79 4.89
N PHE A 20 -8.30 -0.57 3.73
CA PHE A 20 -8.97 -0.77 2.45
C PHE A 20 -9.42 -2.22 2.29
N SER A 21 -10.63 -2.43 1.75
CA SER A 21 -11.18 -3.76 1.49
C SER A 21 -11.36 -4.03 0.00
N PHE A 22 -10.62 -5.00 -0.51
CA PHE A 22 -10.78 -5.48 -1.89
C PHE A 22 -12.14 -6.14 -2.15
N SER A 23 -12.78 -6.72 -1.12
CA SER A 23 -14.12 -7.32 -1.28
C SER A 23 -15.21 -6.26 -1.47
N LEU A 24 -15.01 -5.05 -0.91
CA LEU A 24 -15.93 -3.92 -1.06
C LEU A 24 -15.67 -3.11 -2.34
N ARG A 25 -14.74 -3.56 -3.19
CA ARG A 25 -14.28 -2.96 -4.47
C ARG A 25 -13.67 -1.56 -4.36
N ASN A 26 -14.18 -0.67 -3.52
CA ASN A 26 -13.68 0.70 -3.35
C ASN A 26 -14.09 1.30 -1.98
N GLY A 27 -13.89 0.54 -0.90
CA GLY A 27 -14.33 0.95 0.44
C GLY A 27 -13.36 0.57 1.55
N LEU A 28 -13.55 1.19 2.71
CA LEU A 28 -12.89 0.80 3.95
C LEU A 28 -13.64 -0.39 4.57
N SER A 29 -12.90 -1.30 5.19
CA SER A 29 -13.48 -2.39 5.98
C SER A 29 -14.10 -1.86 7.26
N ASP A 30 -15.23 -2.42 7.71
CA ASP A 30 -15.82 -2.11 9.02
C ASP A 30 -14.92 -2.57 10.19
N SER A 31 -13.97 -3.48 9.92
CA SER A 31 -12.98 -3.93 10.89
C SER A 31 -11.92 -2.87 11.17
N ILE A 32 -11.60 -2.64 12.43
CA ILE A 32 -10.47 -1.80 12.83
C ILE A 32 -9.21 -2.65 12.96
N VAL A 33 -8.09 -2.15 12.42
CA VAL A 33 -6.75 -2.70 12.67
C VAL A 33 -6.02 -1.80 13.64
N THR A 34 -5.38 -2.40 14.65
CA THR A 34 -4.48 -1.71 15.57
C THR A 34 -3.03 -1.93 15.15
N LYS A 35 -2.22 -0.87 15.12
CA LYS A 35 -0.78 -0.93 14.93
C LYS A 35 -0.06 -0.21 16.06
N VAL A 36 0.92 -0.89 16.63
CA VAL A 36 1.82 -0.32 17.64
C VAL A 36 3.08 0.21 16.97
N PRO A 37 3.78 1.20 17.56
CA PRO A 37 5.06 1.67 17.08
C PRO A 37 6.07 0.55 16.92
N SER A 38 6.92 0.67 15.90
CA SER A 38 8.00 -0.28 15.62
C SER A 38 9.26 0.50 15.24
N LYS A 39 10.43 -0.09 15.53
CA LYS A 39 11.73 0.46 15.10
C LYS A 39 11.85 0.53 13.57
N VAL A 40 11.15 -0.37 12.87
CA VAL A 40 11.09 -0.42 11.42
C VAL A 40 9.63 -0.53 11.01
N ILE A 41 9.18 0.42 10.19
CA ILE A 41 7.85 0.44 9.59
C ILE A 41 8.02 0.20 8.10
N LEU A 42 7.38 -0.85 7.58
CA LEU A 42 7.33 -1.12 6.14
C LEU A 42 6.10 -0.44 5.55
N LEU A 43 6.32 0.52 4.66
CA LEU A 43 5.28 1.15 3.85
C LEU A 43 5.33 0.57 2.44
N ASP A 44 4.31 -0.21 2.08
CA ASP A 44 4.19 -0.84 0.76
C ASP A 44 2.99 -0.27 -0.02
N GLY A 45 3.12 -0.25 -1.35
CA GLY A 45 2.08 0.19 -2.27
C GLY A 45 2.57 1.16 -3.34
N ILE A 46 1.78 1.32 -4.40
CA ILE A 46 2.11 2.12 -5.59
C ILE A 46 2.31 3.62 -5.31
N TYR A 47 1.81 4.12 -4.17
CA TYR A 47 1.90 5.51 -3.75
C TYR A 47 2.90 5.74 -2.59
N SER A 48 3.63 4.71 -2.17
CA SER A 48 4.57 4.76 -1.05
C SER A 48 5.73 5.74 -1.26
N SER A 49 6.04 6.09 -2.52
CA SER A 49 7.15 6.97 -2.87
C SER A 49 6.76 8.43 -3.12
N LEU A 50 5.46 8.79 -2.99
CA LEU A 50 4.95 10.14 -3.28
C LEU A 50 5.73 11.24 -2.55
N PRO A 51 5.93 12.43 -3.15
CA PRO A 51 6.71 13.51 -2.55
C PRO A 51 6.23 13.94 -1.15
N ILE A 52 4.93 13.88 -0.90
CA ILE A 52 4.32 14.22 0.40
C ILE A 52 4.78 13.32 1.55
N LEU A 53 5.37 12.16 1.25
CA LEU A 53 5.89 11.20 2.23
C LEU A 53 7.41 11.30 2.40
N SER A 54 8.08 12.20 1.68
CA SER A 54 9.54 12.28 1.63
C SER A 54 10.20 12.57 2.97
N ASP A 55 9.48 13.18 3.91
CA ASP A 55 9.95 13.53 5.24
C ASP A 55 9.72 12.44 6.29
N VAL A 56 8.98 11.38 5.94
CA VAL A 56 8.65 10.26 6.85
C VAL A 56 9.10 8.90 6.33
N VAL A 57 9.81 8.87 5.18
CA VAL A 57 10.34 7.64 4.57
C VAL A 57 11.84 7.77 4.43
N ASP A 58 12.58 7.05 5.28
CA ASP A 58 14.04 7.08 5.31
C ASP A 58 14.69 6.35 4.12
N LEU A 59 14.04 5.30 3.61
CA LEU A 59 14.53 4.47 2.51
C LEU A 59 13.39 4.11 1.54
N LYS A 60 13.64 4.27 0.24
CA LYS A 60 12.72 3.88 -0.84
C LYS A 60 13.29 2.72 -1.62
N VAL A 61 12.50 1.68 -1.83
CA VAL A 61 12.85 0.51 -2.65
C VAL A 61 11.84 0.41 -3.79
N LEU A 62 12.32 0.49 -5.04
CA LEU A 62 11.51 0.23 -6.22
C LEU A 62 11.72 -1.22 -6.65
N VAL A 63 10.66 -2.02 -6.60
CA VAL A 63 10.66 -3.36 -7.20
C VAL A 63 10.29 -3.21 -8.67
N ASP A 64 11.30 -3.24 -9.54
CA ASP A 64 11.11 -3.11 -10.99
C ASP A 64 11.17 -4.46 -11.71
N VAL A 65 10.27 -4.64 -12.68
CA VAL A 65 10.10 -5.85 -13.48
C VAL A 65 9.49 -5.45 -14.83
N SER A 66 9.89 -6.12 -15.91
CA SER A 66 9.34 -5.83 -17.25
C SER A 66 7.80 -5.92 -17.28
N PRO A 67 7.13 -5.08 -18.08
CA PRO A 67 5.67 -5.09 -18.19
C PRO A 67 5.09 -6.46 -18.54
N ASP A 68 5.74 -7.23 -19.42
CA ASP A 68 5.29 -8.57 -19.81
C ASP A 68 5.27 -9.55 -18.64
N ILE A 69 6.31 -9.54 -17.80
CA ILE A 69 6.36 -10.41 -16.62
C ILE A 69 5.32 -9.97 -15.58
N ARG A 70 5.12 -8.65 -15.39
CA ARG A 70 4.08 -8.10 -14.51
C ARG A 70 2.68 -8.55 -14.95
N ARG A 71 2.36 -8.39 -16.24
CA ARG A 71 1.09 -8.84 -16.85
C ARG A 71 0.91 -10.35 -16.73
N HIS A 72 1.95 -11.12 -17.03
CA HIS A 72 1.90 -12.57 -16.90
C HIS A 72 1.56 -13.01 -15.47
N ARG A 73 2.25 -12.45 -14.46
CA ARG A 73 1.98 -12.74 -13.04
C ARG A 73 0.59 -12.29 -12.60
N HIS A 74 0.14 -11.13 -13.06
CA HIS A 74 -1.22 -10.63 -12.81
C HIS A 74 -2.25 -11.63 -13.33
N ASN A 75 -2.14 -12.03 -14.60
CA ASN A 75 -3.12 -12.86 -15.27
C ASN A 75 -3.20 -14.28 -14.67
N LEU A 76 -2.06 -14.81 -14.23
CA LEU A 76 -2.03 -16.06 -13.48
C LEU A 76 -2.75 -15.95 -12.13
N ARG A 77 -2.57 -14.83 -11.40
CA ARG A 77 -3.17 -14.61 -10.09
C ARG A 77 -4.68 -14.40 -10.18
N GLU A 78 -5.13 -13.56 -11.13
CA GLU A 78 -6.55 -13.21 -11.30
C GLU A 78 -7.32 -14.22 -12.15
N ARG A 79 -6.62 -15.13 -12.85
CA ARG A 79 -7.21 -16.06 -13.84
C ARG A 79 -8.00 -15.33 -14.95
N SER A 80 -7.64 -14.07 -15.22
CA SER A 80 -8.20 -13.17 -16.23
C SER A 80 -7.06 -12.46 -16.95
N LYS A 81 -7.28 -11.99 -18.18
CA LYS A 81 -6.28 -11.18 -18.90
C LYS A 81 -6.36 -9.68 -18.59
N ASP A 82 -7.49 -9.20 -18.07
CA ASP A 82 -7.75 -7.78 -17.73
C ASP A 82 -7.16 -6.79 -18.74
N GLU A 83 -7.36 -7.06 -20.03
CA GLU A 83 -6.74 -6.30 -21.12
C GLU A 83 -7.12 -4.81 -21.06
N GLU A 84 -8.34 -4.48 -20.63
CA GLU A 84 -8.80 -3.10 -20.41
C GLU A 84 -7.97 -2.34 -19.37
N TRP A 85 -7.51 -3.03 -18.31
CA TRP A 85 -6.70 -2.42 -17.25
C TRP A 85 -5.25 -2.16 -17.68
N HIS A 86 -4.81 -2.80 -18.77
CA HIS A 86 -3.46 -2.68 -19.32
C HIS A 86 -3.35 -1.67 -20.47
N LEU A 87 -4.48 -1.16 -20.98
CA LEU A 87 -4.54 -0.18 -22.08
C LEU A 87 -4.70 1.27 -21.60
N LEU A 88 -4.90 1.47 -20.30
CA LEU A 88 -4.85 2.78 -19.61
C LEU A 88 -3.40 3.15 -19.26
#